data_AF-A0A7Y2MNM6-F1
#
_entry.id   AF-A0A7Y2MNM6-F1
#
_cell.length_a   1.000
_cell.length_b   1.000
_cell.length_c   1.000
_cell.angle_alpha   90.00
_cell.angle_beta   90.00
_cell.angle_gamma   90.00
#
_symmetry.space_group_name_H-M   'P 1'
#
loop_
_entity.id
_entity.type
_entity.pdbx_description
1 polymer ?
#
loop_
_entity_poly.entity_id
_entity_poly.type
_entity_poly.pdbx_seq_one_letter_code
_entity_poly.pdbx_strand_id
1 'polypeptide(L)'
;MKILILNGPNLNLLGLREPDIYGDITMDEYLGQLHYEFPDLELHFFQSNHEGDLIDKLHEYGFSSDGIIFNAGAYTHTSLALADAVRSIKTPVIEMHISDIYTRETIRSKSFLADVCQHQVNGKGMEGYKIAVKYLMDLKPDQDTD
;
A
#
# COMPACT_ATOMS: atom_id res chain seq x y z
N MET A 1 -13.84 6.32 -8.71
CA MET A 1 -13.32 5.20 -7.91
C MET A 1 -12.45 5.78 -6.82
N LYS A 2 -12.68 5.38 -5.57
CA LYS A 2 -12.02 5.90 -4.36
C LYS A 2 -10.95 4.92 -3.88
N ILE A 3 -9.71 5.37 -3.85
CA ILE A 3 -8.56 4.54 -3.45
C ILE A 3 -7.84 5.21 -2.28
N LEU A 4 -7.52 4.44 -1.24
CA LEU A 4 -6.61 4.87 -0.18
C LEU A 4 -5.20 4.37 -0.47
N ILE A 5 -4.23 5.27 -0.48
CA ILE A 5 -2.80 4.94 -0.37
C ILE A 5 -2.41 5.07 1.11
N LEU A 6 -2.08 3.94 1.72
CA LEU A 6 -1.74 3.83 3.13
C LEU A 6 -0.25 3.48 3.27
N ASN A 7 0.49 4.32 3.98
CA ASN A 7 1.93 4.14 4.19
C ASN A 7 2.26 3.99 5.68
N GLY A 8 2.99 2.92 5.99
CA GLY A 8 3.47 2.61 7.33
C GLY A 8 4.76 3.36 7.71
N PRO A 9 5.51 2.81 8.68
CA PRO A 9 6.57 3.55 9.35
C PRO A 9 7.76 3.88 8.44
N ASN A 10 8.38 5.03 8.72
CA ASN A 10 9.55 5.62 8.06
C ASN A 10 9.35 6.07 6.61
N LEU A 11 8.18 5.81 5.99
CA LEU A 11 7.93 6.23 4.61
C LEU A 11 7.74 7.74 4.46
N ASN A 12 7.53 8.47 5.56
CA ASN A 12 7.61 9.93 5.58
C ASN A 12 9.02 10.48 5.30
N LEU A 13 10.04 9.62 5.28
CA LEU A 13 11.44 9.99 5.02
C LEU A 13 11.91 9.66 3.60
N LEU A 14 11.00 9.22 2.71
CA LEU A 14 11.32 9.00 1.29
C LEU A 14 11.83 10.28 0.64
N GLY A 15 12.86 10.18 -0.21
CA GLY A 15 13.56 11.33 -0.81
C GLY A 15 14.58 12.02 0.10
N LEU A 16 14.56 11.74 1.41
CA LEU A 16 15.52 12.31 2.38
C LEU A 16 16.57 11.31 2.87
N ARG A 17 16.29 10.00 2.76
CA ARG A 17 17.15 8.92 3.26
C ARG A 17 17.42 7.88 2.16
N GLU A 18 18.67 7.42 2.07
CA GLU A 18 19.11 6.35 1.16
C GLU A 18 18.65 6.57 -0.31
N PRO A 19 18.96 7.72 -0.93
CA PRO A 19 18.49 8.06 -2.28
C PRO A 19 18.90 7.03 -3.33
N ASP A 20 20.02 6.35 -3.15
CA ASP A 20 20.45 5.25 -4.04
C ASP A 20 19.49 4.06 -4.06
N ILE A 21 18.66 3.89 -3.02
CA ILE A 21 17.71 2.77 -2.87
C ILE A 21 16.28 3.21 -3.21
N TYR A 22 15.89 4.42 -2.81
CA TYR A 22 14.49 4.88 -2.90
C TYR A 22 14.24 5.98 -3.95
N GLY A 23 15.31 6.53 -4.54
CA GLY A 23 15.24 7.69 -5.42
C GLY A 23 15.22 9.02 -4.66
N ASP A 24 15.21 10.12 -5.41
CA ASP A 24 15.20 11.51 -4.97
C ASP A 24 13.78 12.13 -4.93
N ILE A 25 12.77 11.40 -5.40
CA ILE A 25 11.37 11.84 -5.44
C ILE A 25 10.71 11.60 -4.07
N THR A 26 10.10 12.64 -3.52
CA THR A 26 9.30 12.54 -2.28
C THR A 26 7.93 11.91 -2.55
N MET A 27 7.29 11.37 -1.50
CA MET A 27 5.93 10.82 -1.64
C MET A 27 4.94 11.89 -2.11
N ASP A 28 5.03 13.13 -1.61
CA ASP A 28 4.12 14.22 -1.98
C ASP A 28 4.25 14.59 -3.47
N GLU A 29 5.46 14.67 -4.00
CA GLU A 29 5.70 14.90 -5.43
C GLU A 29 5.12 13.77 -6.28
N TYR A 30 5.32 12.51 -5.85
CA TYR A 30 4.80 11.36 -6.58
C TYR A 30 3.28 11.25 -6.51
N LEU A 31 2.66 11.61 -5.39
CA LEU A 31 1.19 11.73 -5.30
C LEU A 31 0.66 12.76 -6.30
N GLY A 32 1.35 13.90 -6.47
CA GLY A 32 1.00 14.88 -7.50
C GLY A 32 1.00 14.29 -8.91
N GLN A 33 1.98 13.44 -9.23
CA GLN A 33 2.05 12.73 -10.51
C GLN A 33 0.89 11.75 -10.68
N LEU A 34 0.54 10.99 -9.64
CA LEU A 34 -0.59 10.06 -9.68
C LEU A 34 -1.92 10.80 -9.89
N HIS A 35 -2.15 11.91 -9.20
CA HIS A 35 -3.35 12.72 -9.41
C HIS A 35 -3.43 13.29 -10.82
N TYR A 36 -2.29 13.69 -11.40
CA TYR A 36 -2.23 14.18 -12.77
C TYR A 36 -2.51 13.07 -13.80
N GLU A 37 -1.97 11.87 -13.60
CA GLU A 37 -2.16 10.74 -14.52
C GLU A 37 -3.55 10.11 -14.41
N PHE A 38 -4.16 10.14 -13.22
CA PHE A 38 -5.46 9.55 -12.94
C PHE A 38 -6.46 10.59 -12.39
N PRO A 39 -6.84 11.61 -13.17
CA PRO A 39 -7.61 12.75 -12.68
C PRO A 39 -9.05 12.39 -12.25
N ASP A 40 -9.58 11.27 -12.73
CA ASP A 40 -10.94 10.79 -12.41
C ASP A 40 -10.97 9.89 -11.15
N LEU A 41 -9.81 9.59 -10.56
CA LEU A 41 -9.72 8.82 -9.31
C LEU A 41 -9.76 9.75 -8.10
N GLU A 42 -10.50 9.33 -7.08
CA GLU A 42 -10.48 9.98 -5.77
C GLU A 42 -9.39 9.30 -4.93
N LEU A 43 -8.16 9.80 -5.06
CA LEU A 43 -7.00 9.30 -4.32
C LEU A 43 -6.91 9.96 -2.95
N HIS A 44 -6.95 9.14 -1.90
CA HIS A 44 -6.67 9.54 -0.53
C HIS A 44 -5.30 9.05 -0.12
N PHE A 45 -4.62 9.82 0.73
CA PHE A 45 -3.31 9.44 1.25
C PHE A 45 -3.27 9.55 2.76
N PHE A 46 -2.70 8.55 3.42
CA PHE A 46 -2.38 8.60 4.83
C PHE A 46 -1.06 7.89 5.10
N GLN A 47 -0.26 8.47 6.00
CA GLN A 47 0.97 7.86 6.51
C GLN A 47 0.97 7.91 8.03
N SER A 48 1.40 6.82 8.68
CA SER A 48 1.71 6.86 10.11
C SER A 48 2.84 5.91 10.48
N ASN A 49 3.58 6.30 11.52
CA ASN A 49 4.56 5.47 12.20
C ASN A 49 3.95 4.62 13.32
N HIS A 50 2.66 4.76 13.60
CA HIS A 50 1.94 4.06 14.66
C HIS A 50 1.04 2.99 14.07
N GLU A 51 1.20 1.76 14.53
CA GLU A 51 0.41 0.60 14.10
C GLU A 51 -1.10 0.82 14.27
N GLY A 52 -1.53 1.38 15.41
CA GLY A 52 -2.95 1.66 15.70
C GLY A 52 -3.59 2.60 14.68
N ASP A 53 -2.91 3.69 14.32
CA ASP A 53 -3.43 4.66 13.33
C ASP A 53 -3.67 4.00 11.97
N LEU A 54 -2.78 3.08 11.58
CA LEU A 54 -2.91 2.34 10.33
C LEU A 54 -4.11 1.38 10.38
N ILE A 55 -4.33 0.70 11.52
CA ILE A 55 -5.51 -0.15 11.76
C ILE A 55 -6.79 0.68 11.67
N ASP A 56 -6.82 1.84 12.33
CA ASP A 56 -7.98 2.73 12.33
C ASP A 56 -8.32 3.19 10.91
N LYS A 57 -7.29 3.50 10.09
CA LYS A 57 -7.50 3.85 8.68
C LYS A 57 -7.94 2.70 7.80
N LEU A 58 -7.43 1.49 8.04
CA LEU A 58 -7.94 0.28 7.38
C LEU A 58 -9.43 0.09 7.69
N HIS A 59 -9.86 0.27 8.95
CA HIS A 59 -11.27 0.16 9.31
C HIS A 59 -12.13 1.30 8.73
N GLU A 60 -11.63 2.53 8.69
CA GLU A 60 -12.34 3.68 8.13
C GLU A 60 -12.64 3.51 6.63
N TYR A 61 -11.65 3.03 5.86
CA TYR A 61 -11.76 2.92 4.40
C TYR A 61 -12.22 1.54 3.93
N GLY A 62 -12.03 0.50 4.73
CA GLY A 62 -12.22 -0.89 4.38
C GLY A 62 -13.65 -1.34 4.06
N PHE A 63 -14.63 -0.45 4.20
CA PHE A 63 -16.04 -0.70 3.90
C PHE A 63 -16.65 0.30 2.91
N SER A 64 -15.89 1.32 2.48
CA SER A 64 -16.42 2.43 1.68
C SER A 64 -15.53 2.84 0.51
N SER A 65 -14.31 2.33 0.43
CA SER A 65 -13.41 2.57 -0.70
C SER A 65 -13.40 1.38 -1.66
N ASP A 66 -13.06 1.67 -2.92
CA ASP A 66 -12.97 0.67 -3.99
C ASP A 66 -11.64 -0.09 -3.95
N GLY A 67 -10.63 0.43 -3.26
CA GLY A 67 -9.34 -0.26 -3.06
C GLY A 67 -8.41 0.43 -2.08
N ILE A 68 -7.49 -0.34 -1.51
CA ILE A 68 -6.42 0.15 -0.64
C ILE A 68 -5.08 -0.32 -1.18
N ILE A 69 -4.14 0.59 -1.33
CA ILE A 69 -2.73 0.29 -1.62
C ILE A 69 -1.98 0.46 -0.30
N PHE A 70 -1.48 -0.63 0.27
CA PHE A 70 -0.87 -0.61 1.60
C PHE A 70 0.61 -0.98 1.55
N ASN A 71 1.46 0.02 1.77
CA ASN A 71 2.87 -0.20 2.07
C ASN A 71 3.09 -0.14 3.58
N ALA A 72 3.02 -1.29 4.25
CA ALA A 72 3.19 -1.38 5.70
C ALA A 72 4.64 -1.17 6.19
N GLY A 73 5.59 -0.94 5.27
CA GLY A 73 7.01 -0.83 5.60
C GLY A 73 7.49 -2.00 6.45
N ALA A 74 8.18 -1.70 7.55
CA ALA A 74 8.69 -2.73 8.46
C ALA A 74 7.58 -3.59 9.11
N TYR A 75 6.36 -3.06 9.25
CA TYR A 75 5.28 -3.78 9.93
C TYR A 75 4.76 -4.98 9.13
N THR A 76 5.02 -5.06 7.82
CA THR A 76 4.69 -6.27 7.08
C THR A 76 5.36 -7.51 7.69
N HIS A 77 6.54 -7.35 8.30
CA HIS A 77 7.34 -8.44 8.85
C HIS A 77 7.01 -8.78 10.31
N THR A 78 6.19 -7.97 10.99
CA THR A 78 5.99 -8.09 12.45
C THR A 78 4.53 -8.03 12.89
N SER A 79 3.67 -7.35 12.15
CA SER A 79 2.31 -7.04 12.61
C SER A 79 1.30 -8.08 12.17
N LEU A 80 0.95 -8.98 13.09
CA LEU A 80 -0.25 -9.80 12.97
C LEU A 80 -1.53 -8.96 13.08
N ALA A 81 -1.51 -7.87 13.86
CA ALA A 81 -2.66 -7.01 14.06
C ALA A 81 -3.12 -6.33 12.77
N LEU A 82 -2.18 -5.85 11.94
CA LEU A 82 -2.49 -5.29 10.62
C LEU A 82 -3.00 -6.35 9.65
N ALA A 83 -2.46 -7.57 9.70
CA ALA A 83 -2.97 -8.66 8.88
C ALA A 83 -4.42 -9.01 9.23
N ASP A 84 -4.76 -9.05 10.52
CA ASP A 84 -6.12 -9.30 10.98
C ASP A 84 -7.07 -8.12 10.68
N ALA A 85 -6.58 -6.88 10.72
CA ALA A 85 -7.35 -5.72 10.27
C ALA A 85 -7.68 -5.82 8.77
N VAL A 86 -6.71 -6.20 7.93
CA VAL A 86 -6.93 -6.44 6.49
C VAL A 86 -7.93 -7.58 6.25
N ARG A 87 -7.87 -8.68 7.00
CA ARG A 87 -8.87 -9.78 6.91
C ARG A 87 -10.28 -9.36 7.28
N SER A 88 -10.42 -8.32 8.10
CA SER A 88 -11.70 -7.90 8.68
C SER A 88 -12.47 -6.91 7.82
N ILE A 89 -11.87 -6.43 6.73
CA ILE A 89 -12.47 -5.44 5.82
C ILE A 89 -12.88 -6.09 4.50
N LYS A 90 -13.77 -5.42 3.75
CA LYS A 90 -14.28 -5.92 2.45
C LYS A 90 -13.51 -5.35 1.26
N THR A 91 -12.96 -4.16 1.40
CA THR A 91 -12.21 -3.50 0.33
C THR A 91 -10.96 -4.30 -0.03
N PRO A 92 -10.66 -4.50 -1.33
CA PRO A 92 -9.44 -5.18 -1.76
C PRO A 92 -8.19 -4.38 -1.37
N VAL A 93 -7.22 -5.07 -0.78
CA VAL A 93 -5.93 -4.49 -0.38
C VAL A 93 -4.81 -5.03 -1.26
N ILE A 94 -4.01 -4.13 -1.84
CA ILE A 94 -2.78 -4.45 -2.56
C ILE A 94 -1.60 -4.15 -1.63
N GLU A 95 -0.79 -5.17 -1.33
CA GLU A 95 0.45 -4.97 -0.60
C GLU A 95 1.50 -4.32 -1.50
N MET A 96 2.16 -3.27 -1.02
CA MET A 96 3.12 -2.50 -1.80
C MET A 96 4.48 -2.41 -1.10
N HIS A 97 5.55 -2.71 -1.82
CA HIS A 97 6.95 -2.55 -1.38
C HIS A 97 7.78 -1.85 -2.45
N ILE A 98 8.41 -0.73 -2.07
CA ILE A 98 9.26 0.06 -2.97
C ILE A 98 10.50 -0.75 -3.36
N SER A 99 11.20 -1.32 -2.36
CA SER A 99 12.35 -2.20 -2.54
C SER A 99 11.92 -3.66 -2.63
N ASP A 100 12.69 -4.50 -3.32
CA ASP A 100 12.44 -5.95 -3.35
C ASP A 100 12.77 -6.61 -2.01
N ILE A 101 11.75 -6.95 -1.22
CA ILE A 101 11.94 -7.54 0.12
C ILE A 101 12.61 -8.94 0.08
N TYR A 102 12.54 -9.65 -1.04
CA TYR A 102 13.10 -11.00 -1.19
C TYR A 102 14.61 -10.99 -1.46
N THR A 103 15.14 -9.86 -1.93
CA THR A 103 16.59 -9.67 -2.15
C THR A 103 17.32 -9.13 -0.92
N ARG A 104 16.58 -8.86 0.15
CA ARG A 104 17.08 -8.28 1.40
C ARG A 104 17.38 -9.35 2.45
N GLU A 105 17.66 -8.92 3.68
CA GLU A 105 17.93 -9.79 4.81
C GLU A 105 16.80 -10.80 5.01
N THR A 106 17.10 -12.04 5.43
CA THR A 106 16.12 -13.14 5.54
C THR A 106 14.91 -12.80 6.40
N ILE A 107 15.05 -11.92 7.40
CA ILE A 107 13.91 -11.49 8.22
C ILE A 107 12.87 -10.68 7.43
N ARG A 108 13.25 -10.09 6.30
CA ARG A 108 12.37 -9.29 5.43
C ARG A 108 11.68 -10.08 4.34
N SER A 109 12.06 -11.34 4.10
CA SER A 109 11.38 -12.15 3.08
C SER A 109 10.02 -12.66 3.54
N LYS A 110 9.71 -12.59 4.84
CA LYS A 110 8.40 -12.96 5.40
C LYS A 110 7.51 -11.73 5.52
N SER A 111 6.34 -11.77 4.90
CA SER A 111 5.25 -10.81 5.06
C SER A 111 4.05 -11.51 5.72
N PHE A 112 3.49 -10.89 6.76
CA PHE A 112 2.21 -11.30 7.35
C PHE A 112 1.00 -10.80 6.54
N LEU A 113 1.23 -9.84 5.63
CA LEU A 113 0.19 -9.28 4.76
C LEU A 113 0.00 -10.06 3.45
N ALA A 114 1.02 -10.80 3.01
CA ALA A 114 1.03 -11.46 1.71
C ALA A 114 -0.17 -12.39 1.48
N ASP A 115 -0.61 -13.12 2.51
CA ASP A 115 -1.72 -14.08 2.42
C ASP A 115 -3.11 -13.42 2.52
N VAL A 116 -3.18 -12.14 2.91
CA VAL A 116 -4.44 -11.44 3.18
C VAL A 116 -4.71 -10.29 2.21
N CYS A 117 -3.69 -9.86 1.47
CA CYS A 117 -3.82 -8.91 0.37
C CYS A 117 -4.13 -9.66 -0.94
N GLN A 118 -4.87 -9.02 -1.85
CA GLN A 118 -5.24 -9.63 -3.14
C GLN A 118 -4.06 -9.74 -4.11
N HIS A 119 -3.13 -8.81 -4.01
CA HIS A 119 -1.92 -8.79 -4.83
C HIS A 119 -0.76 -8.15 -4.06
N GLN A 120 0.46 -8.44 -4.49
CA GLN A 120 1.67 -7.84 -3.96
C GLN A 120 2.50 -7.24 -5.10
N VAL A 121 2.83 -5.95 -4.97
CA VAL A 121 3.78 -5.26 -5.84
C VAL A 121 5.08 -5.06 -5.07
N ASN A 122 6.19 -5.57 -5.61
CA ASN A 122 7.46 -5.63 -4.90
C ASN A 122 8.64 -5.20 -5.78
N GLY A 123 9.52 -4.36 -5.24
CA GLY A 123 10.75 -3.95 -5.91
C GLY A 123 10.58 -3.12 -7.18
N LYS A 124 9.46 -2.40 -7.31
CA LYS A 124 9.15 -1.56 -8.48
C LYS A 124 9.42 -0.08 -8.25
N GLY A 125 10.08 0.29 -7.14
CA GLY A 125 10.27 1.69 -6.79
C GLY A 125 8.93 2.40 -6.58
N MET A 126 8.91 3.71 -6.82
CA MET A 126 7.68 4.52 -6.75
C MET A 126 6.64 4.13 -7.81
N GLU A 127 7.09 3.66 -8.99
CA GLU A 127 6.20 3.15 -10.05
C GLU A 127 5.32 1.99 -9.58
N GLY A 128 5.70 1.29 -8.52
CA GLY A 128 4.88 0.25 -7.92
C GLY A 128 3.50 0.74 -7.46
N TYR A 129 3.38 1.97 -6.95
CA TYR A 129 2.07 2.53 -6.58
C TYR A 129 1.16 2.70 -7.81
N LYS A 130 1.73 3.10 -8.96
CA LYS A 130 0.98 3.22 -10.22
C LYS A 130 0.55 1.85 -10.75
N ILE A 131 1.41 0.85 -10.62
CA ILE A 131 1.05 -0.55 -10.94
C ILE A 131 -0.12 -1.01 -10.06
N ALA A 132 -0.07 -0.71 -8.76
CA ALA A 132 -1.13 -1.06 -7.83
C ALA A 132 -2.46 -0.32 -8.14
N VAL A 133 -2.41 0.97 -8.51
CA VAL A 133 -3.60 1.73 -8.98
C VAL A 133 -4.21 1.04 -10.20
N LYS A 134 -3.41 0.73 -11.22
CA LYS A 134 -3.91 0.07 -12.44
C LYS A 134 -4.50 -1.31 -12.14
N TYR A 135 -3.86 -2.07 -11.26
CA TYR A 135 -4.39 -3.37 -10.83
C TYR A 135 -5.78 -3.22 -10.19
N LEU A 136 -5.96 -2.25 -9.28
CA LEU A 136 -7.25 -1.98 -8.67
C LEU A 136 -8.31 -1.51 -9.69
N MET A 137 -7.93 -0.75 -10.72
CA MET A 137 -8.85 -0.33 -11.78
C MET A 137 -9.31 -1.50 -12.66
N ASP A 138 -8.44 -2.49 -12.85
CA ASP A 138 -8.72 -3.68 -13.66
C ASP A 138 -9.43 -4.79 -12.87
N LEU A 139 -9.50 -4.68 -11.54
CA LEU A 139 -10.30 -5.57 -10.71
C LEU A 139 -11.76 -5.44 -11.14
N LYS A 140 -12.30 -6.55 -11.68
CA LYS A 140 -13.74 -6.65 -11.86
C LYS A 140 -14.37 -6.78 -10.49
N PRO A 141 -15.49 -6.10 -10.21
CA PRO A 141 -16.29 -6.44 -9.04
C PRO A 141 -16.60 -7.93 -9.12
N ASP A 142 -16.37 -8.66 -8.03
CA ASP A 142 -16.74 -10.08 -7.95
C ASP A 142 -18.18 -10.18 -8.46
N GLN A 143 -18.36 -10.91 -9.57
CA GLN A 143 -19.68 -11.36 -9.93
C GLN A 143 -20.01 -12.41 -8.89
N ASP A 144 -20.78 -12.00 -7.88
CA ASP A 144 -21.36 -12.88 -6.87
C ASP A 144 -21.78 -14.18 -7.56
N THR A 145 -21.04 -15.26 -7.28
CA THR A 145 -21.53 -16.60 -7.53
C THR A 145 -22.63 -16.83 -6.50
N ASP A 146 -23.88 -16.60 -6.94
CA ASP A 146 -25.11 -17.08 -6.31
C ASP A 146 -25.02 -18.57 -5.93
#